data_AF-A0A327L3K2-F1
#
_entry.id   AF-A0A327L3K2-F1
#
_cell.length_a   1.000
_cell.length_b   1.000
_cell.length_c   1.000
_cell.angle_alpha   90.00
_cell.angle_beta   90.00
_cell.angle_gamma   90.00
#
_symmetry.space_group_name_H-M   'P 1'
#
loop_
_entity.id
_entity.type
_entity.pdbx_description
1 polymer ?
#
loop_
_entity_poly.entity_id
_entity_poly.type
_entity_poly.pdbx_seq_one_letter_code
_entity_poly.pdbx_strand_id
1 'polypeptide(L)'
;MVLRTRYEAVDQKAGGHFIIWLEREKAHHGLDPRLYPAVRYVDVTHVTPSPGSPIISLIEVMPVNSTTPEVYHLAGIARFKVTGMRIVSSTVPHP
;
A
#
# COMPACT_ATOMS: atom_id res chain seq x y z
N MET A 1 -10.92 14.24 7.02
CA MET A 1 -9.50 14.06 7.39
C MET A 1 -8.81 13.23 6.32
N VAL A 2 -7.58 13.56 5.95
CA VAL A 2 -6.78 12.78 4.98
C VAL A 2 -5.47 12.39 5.65
N LEU A 3 -5.17 11.09 5.68
CA LEU A 3 -3.90 10.54 6.16
C LEU A 3 -3.20 9.83 5.02
N ARG A 4 -1.94 10.16 4.75
CA ARG A 4 -1.16 9.54 3.68
C ARG A 4 0.15 9.01 4.23
N THR A 5 0.52 7.79 3.85
CA THR A 5 1.82 7.18 4.16
C THR A 5 2.39 6.56 2.89
N ARG A 6 3.63 6.94 2.55
CA ARG A 6 4.37 6.37 1.44
C ARG A 6 5.47 5.46 1.96
N TYR A 7 5.46 4.23 1.47
CA TYR A 7 6.48 3.22 1.70
C TYR A 7 7.30 3.05 0.44
N GLU A 8 8.62 2.96 0.57
CA GLU A 8 9.51 2.64 -0.54
C GLU A 8 10.39 1.46 -0.18
N ALA A 9 10.65 0.59 -1.15
CA ALA A 9 11.56 -0.54 -0.97
C ALA A 9 12.94 -0.05 -0.55
N VAL A 10 13.54 -0.75 0.42
CA VAL A 10 14.90 -0.44 0.88
C VAL A 10 15.90 -0.61 -0.26
N ASP A 11 15.71 -1.65 -1.08
CA ASP A 11 16.38 -1.83 -2.37
C ASP A 11 15.36 -1.64 -3.50
N GLN A 12 15.54 -0.58 -4.30
CA GLN A 12 14.64 -0.23 -5.40
C GLN A 12 14.73 -1.20 -6.59
N LYS A 13 15.82 -1.98 -6.71
CA LYS A 13 15.99 -3.00 -7.75
C LYS A 13 15.39 -4.34 -7.33
N ALA A 14 15.58 -4.74 -6.07
CA ALA A 14 14.99 -5.97 -5.55
C ALA A 14 13.48 -5.82 -5.26
N GLY A 15 13.06 -4.63 -4.83
CA GLY A 15 11.70 -4.36 -4.38
C GLY A 15 11.42 -4.85 -2.96
N GLY A 16 10.26 -4.46 -2.45
CA GLY A 16 9.71 -4.92 -1.18
C GLY A 16 8.48 -5.79 -1.38
N HIS A 17 7.94 -6.29 -0.26
CA HIS A 17 6.76 -7.14 -0.26
C HIS A 17 5.59 -6.37 0.34
N PHE A 18 4.43 -6.49 -0.30
CA PHE A 18 3.19 -5.87 0.13
C PHE A 18 2.05 -6.89 0.05
N ILE A 19 1.25 -6.99 1.10
CA ILE A 19 0.07 -7.85 1.12
C ILE A 19 -1.09 -7.00 1.60
N ILE A 20 -2.20 -7.06 0.86
CA ILE A 20 -3.45 -6.43 1.25
C ILE A 20 -4.54 -7.48 1.39
N TRP A 21 -5.26 -7.41 2.50
CA TRP A 21 -6.45 -8.22 2.75
C TRP A 21 -7.66 -7.41 2.34
N LEU A 22 -8.27 -7.86 1.24
CA LEU A 22 -9.56 -7.43 0.75
C LEU A 22 -10.61 -8.33 1.41
N GLU A 23 -11.87 -7.87 1.55
CA GLU A 23 -12.88 -8.57 2.35
C GLU A 23 -12.93 -10.10 2.15
N ARG A 24 -12.84 -10.56 0.89
CA ARG A 24 -12.86 -11.99 0.53
C ARG A 24 -11.59 -12.47 -0.16
N GLU A 25 -10.61 -11.60 -0.38
CA GLU A 25 -9.45 -11.88 -1.21
C GLU A 25 -8.15 -11.36 -0.60
N LYS A 26 -7.02 -11.92 -1.01
CA LYS A 26 -5.70 -11.38 -0.67
C LYS A 26 -4.98 -11.07 -1.95
N ALA A 27 -4.58 -9.82 -2.12
CA ALA A 27 -3.64 -9.45 -3.18
C ALA A 27 -2.22 -9.48 -2.61
N HIS A 28 -1.38 -10.29 -3.26
CA HIS A 28 -0.01 -10.52 -2.88
C HIS A 28 0.93 -9.80 -3.84
N HIS A 29 1.93 -9.13 -3.30
CA HIS A 29 3.00 -8.47 -4.05
C HIS A 29 4.35 -8.84 -3.45
N GLY A 30 5.30 -9.22 -4.30
CA GLY A 30 6.65 -9.61 -3.89
C GLY A 30 6.79 -10.96 -3.20
N LEU A 31 5.75 -11.82 -3.16
CA LEU A 31 5.85 -13.14 -2.50
C LEU A 31 6.71 -14.13 -3.31
N ASP A 32 6.43 -14.27 -4.60
CA ASP A 32 7.24 -15.02 -5.58
C ASP A 32 7.40 -14.11 -6.80
N PRO A 33 8.62 -13.65 -7.16
CA PRO A 33 8.84 -12.76 -8.28
C PRO A 33 8.31 -13.27 -9.63
N ARG A 34 8.08 -14.58 -9.77
CA ARG A 34 7.52 -15.19 -10.99
C ARG A 34 6.01 -15.01 -11.11
N LEU A 35 5.31 -14.88 -9.98
CA LEU A 35 3.84 -14.83 -9.92
C LEU A 35 3.31 -13.49 -9.41
N TYR A 36 4.06 -12.85 -8.52
CA TYR A 36 3.71 -11.63 -7.81
C TYR A 36 4.92 -10.68 -7.83
N PRO A 37 4.98 -9.72 -8.75
CA PRO A 37 6.14 -8.84 -8.88
C PRO A 37 6.39 -8.09 -7.57
N ALA A 38 7.67 -7.87 -7.27
CA ALA A 38 8.09 -7.10 -6.11
C ALA A 38 7.71 -5.61 -6.28
N VAL A 39 7.63 -4.89 -5.18
CA VAL A 39 7.07 -3.53 -5.15
C VAL A 39 8.17 -2.49 -4.98
N ARG A 40 8.16 -1.45 -5.80
CA ARG A 40 9.06 -0.29 -5.69
C ARG A 40 8.58 0.68 -4.61
N TYR A 41 7.30 1.05 -4.67
CA TYR A 41 6.65 1.88 -3.65
C TYR A 41 5.19 1.49 -3.45
N VAL A 42 4.67 1.78 -2.25
CA VAL A 42 3.25 1.73 -1.92
C VAL A 42 2.85 3.09 -1.35
N ASP A 43 1.79 3.68 -1.88
CA ASP A 43 1.19 4.90 -1.35
C ASP A 43 -0.18 4.57 -0.76
N VAL A 44 -0.32 4.74 0.54
CA VAL A 44 -1.56 4.47 1.28
C VAL A 44 -2.18 5.79 1.70
N THR A 45 -3.35 6.09 1.16
CA THR A 45 -4.14 7.26 1.52
C THR A 45 -5.47 6.84 2.14
N HIS A 46 -5.69 7.24 3.38
CA HIS A 46 -6.95 7.10 4.09
C HIS A 46 -7.71 8.43 4.08
N VAL A 47 -8.99 8.38 3.71
CA VAL A 47 -9.90 9.53 3.69
C VAL A 47 -11.07 9.22 4.60
N THR A 48 -11.35 10.13 5.54
CA THR A 48 -12.59 10.16 6.31
C THR A 48 -13.39 11.38 5.83
N PRO A 49 -14.39 11.20 4.94
CA PRO A 49 -15.12 12.30 4.32
C PRO A 49 -15.81 13.22 5.32
N SER A 50 -16.47 12.64 6.31
CA SER A 50 -17.20 13.35 7.36
C SER A 50 -17.17 12.57 8.69
N PRO A 51 -17.41 13.21 9.84
CA PRO A 51 -17.56 12.51 11.11
C PRO A 51 -18.64 11.42 11.03
N GLY A 52 -18.32 10.20 11.45
CA GLY A 52 -19.25 9.05 11.40
C GLY A 52 -19.31 8.31 10.06
N SER A 53 -18.68 8.83 8.99
CA SER A 53 -18.56 8.10 7.72
C SER A 53 -17.48 7.01 7.77
N PRO A 54 -17.62 5.92 6.99
CA PRO A 54 -16.56 4.92 6.87
C PRO A 54 -15.29 5.52 6.28
N ILE A 55 -14.14 4.99 6.72
CA ILE A 55 -12.84 5.33 6.12
C ILE A 55 -12.80 4.75 4.72
N ILE A 56 -12.32 5.54 3.77
CA ILE A 56 -12.01 5.12 2.41
C ILE A 56 -10.49 5.03 2.30
N SER A 57 -9.97 3.89 1.86
CA SER A 57 -8.54 3.67 1.66
C SER A 57 -8.25 3.56 0.16
N LEU A 58 -7.40 4.44 -0.34
CA LEU A 58 -6.81 4.38 -1.67
C LEU A 58 -5.38 3.89 -1.52
N ILE A 59 -5.06 2.78 -2.17
CA ILE A 59 -3.74 2.17 -2.09
C ILE A 59 -3.18 2.04 -3.50
N GLU A 60 -2.10 2.76 -3.75
CA GLU A 60 -1.35 2.70 -4.99
C GLU A 60 -0.13 1.80 -4.79
N VAL A 61 0.05 0.80 -5.64
CA VAL A 61 1.18 -0.13 -5.62
C VAL A 61 1.92 0.02 -6.94
N MET A 62 3.21 0.31 -6.90
CA MET A 62 4.07 0.37 -8.08
C MET A 62 5.00 -0.84 -8.12
N PRO A 63 4.75 -1.85 -8.97
CA PRO A 63 5.66 -2.96 -9.18
C PRO A 63 7.03 -2.50 -9.71
N VAL A 64 8.09 -3.23 -9.39
CA VAL A 64 9.46 -2.92 -9.83
C VAL A 64 9.60 -2.94 -11.35
N ASN A 65 8.85 -3.81 -12.02
CA ASN A 65 8.88 -4.05 -13.48
C ASN A 65 7.75 -3.35 -14.25
N SER A 66 6.99 -2.44 -13.62
CA SER A 66 5.89 -1.72 -14.24
C SER A 66 6.14 -0.21 -14.23
N THR A 67 5.57 0.49 -15.21
CA THR A 67 5.43 1.96 -15.19
C THR A 67 4.01 2.40 -14.82
N THR A 68 3.07 1.44 -14.76
CA THR A 68 1.67 1.68 -14.42
C THR A 68 1.41 1.17 -13.01
N PRO A 69 0.90 2.03 -12.10
CA PRO A 69 0.54 1.59 -10.77
C PRO A 69 -0.75 0.77 -10.78
N GLU A 70 -0.81 -0.19 -9.85
CA GLU A 70 -2.07 -0.82 -9.47
C GLU A 70 -2.74 0.00 -8.37
N VAL A 71 -4.06 0.19 -8.49
CA VAL A 71 -4.83 1.04 -7.56
C VAL A 71 -5.95 0.22 -6.93
N TYR A 72 -6.00 0.22 -5.61
CA TYR A 72 -7.03 -0.43 -4.81
C TYR A 72 -7.87 0.63 -4.09
N HIS A 73 -9.20 0.49 -4.19
CA HIS A 73 -10.16 1.37 -3.53
C HIS A 73 -11.01 0.56 -2.55
N LEU A 74 -10.83 0.80 -1.26
CA LEU A 74 -11.46 0.02 -0.19
C LEU A 74 -12.30 0.92 0.72
N ALA A 75 -13.54 0.51 0.96
CA ALA A 75 -14.36 1.07 2.02
C ALA A 75 -14.16 0.27 3.31
N GLY A 76 -14.03 0.95 4.44
CA GLY A 76 -13.85 0.33 5.76
C GLY A 76 -12.40 0.13 6.17
N ILE A 77 -12.16 -0.88 7.01
CA ILE A 77 -10.85 -1.13 7.61
C ILE A 77 -9.98 -1.90 6.62
N ALA A 78 -9.05 -1.21 5.97
CA ALA A 78 -8.00 -1.85 5.18
C ALA A 78 -6.96 -2.50 6.11
N ARG A 79 -6.67 -3.78 5.90
CA ARG A 79 -5.56 -4.49 6.56
C ARG A 79 -4.48 -4.77 5.53
N PHE A 80 -3.24 -4.42 5.86
CA PHE A 80 -2.11 -4.67 4.99
C PHE A 80 -0.84 -4.91 5.80
N LYS A 81 0.17 -5.49 5.14
CA LYS A 81 1.49 -5.74 5.69
C LYS A 81 2.52 -5.31 4.67
N VAL A 82 3.51 -4.58 5.15
CA VAL A 82 4.65 -4.11 4.37
C VAL A 82 5.92 -4.76 4.93
N THR A 83 6.79 -5.29 4.09
CA THR A 83 8.07 -5.91 4.52
C THR A 83 9.19 -5.51 3.56
N GLY A 84 10.39 -5.22 4.09
CA GLY A 84 11.52 -4.78 3.26
C GLY A 84 11.35 -3.37 2.67
N MET A 85 10.48 -2.55 3.27
CA MET A 85 10.22 -1.17 2.85
C MET A 85 10.33 -0.22 4.04
N ARG A 86 10.65 1.04 3.76
CA ARG A 86 10.74 2.13 4.75
C ARG A 86 9.68 3.17 4.48
N ILE A 87 9.21 3.85 5.53
CA ILE A 87 8.37 5.03 5.40
C ILE A 87 9.24 6.19 4.92
N VAL A 88 8.86 6.84 3.82
CA VAL A 88 9.57 8.02 3.28
C VAL A 88 8.77 9.31 3.45
N SER A 89 7.45 9.20 3.57
CA SER A 89 6.58 10.31 3.96
C SER A 89 5.37 9.75 4.71
N SER A 90 4.93 10.48 5.74
CA SER A 90 3.72 10.15 6.48
C SER A 90 3.12 11.42 7.05
N THR A 91 1.81 11.56 6.92
CA THR A 91 1.03 12.58 7.64
C THR A 91 0.43 12.02 8.93
N VAL A 92 0.67 10.75 9.24
CA VAL A 92 0.33 10.17 10.53
C VAL A 92 1.34 10.71 11.54
N PRO A 93 0.90 11.33 12.65
CA PRO A 93 1.80 11.77 13.71
C PRO A 93 2.62 10.59 14.21
N HIS A 94 3.94 10.75 14.25
CA HIS A 94 4.79 9.77 14.92
C HIS A 94 4.62 9.96 16.43
N PRO A 95 4.51 8.87 17.21
CA PRO A 95 4.52 8.95 18.67
C PRO A 95 5.82 9.56 19.19
#